data_AF-B8I788-F1
#
_entry.id   AF-B8I788-F1
#
_cell.length_a   1.000
_cell.length_b   1.000
_cell.length_c   1.000
_cell.angle_alpha   90.00
_cell.angle_beta   90.00
_cell.angle_gamma   90.00
#
_symmetry.space_group_name_H-M   'P 1'
#
loop_
_entity.id
_entity.type
_entity.pdbx_description
1 polymer ?
#
loop_
_entity_poly.entity_id
_entity_poly.type
_entity_poly.pdbx_seq_one_letter_code
_entity_poly.pdbx_strand_id
1 'polypeptide(L)'
;MNTIKSFVHKWAWLLLIFFCIVGLVYPKAGIAAIICMLAPVAVSFFRGRMWCGNFCPRGSMNDILISKISRNKKIPRIMKNMWFRLIFLVVLMGAFTVQFSFAWGDMVQVGQVFVRMILITTGLTIVLGVIFSHRAWCVICPMGTMASLITKAGNSSRVKNVAFDKQRCVSCNLCTKSCPMEIDVLNFKSKGEVTHSDCLKCGECVVKCPKDVLEI
;
A
#
# COMPACT_ATOMS: atom_id res chain seq x y z
N MET A 1 -17.66 5.16 6.91
CA MET A 1 -16.22 5.44 6.68
C MET A 1 -15.92 6.85 7.20
N ASN A 2 -14.96 7.04 8.12
CA ASN A 2 -14.70 8.36 8.73
C ASN A 2 -14.37 9.41 7.64
N THR A 3 -15.12 10.51 7.61
CA THR A 3 -15.03 11.59 6.63
C THR A 3 -13.60 12.11 6.45
N ILE A 4 -12.83 12.16 7.53
CA ILE A 4 -11.43 12.59 7.54
C ILE A 4 -10.52 11.67 6.71
N LYS A 5 -10.64 10.34 6.86
CA LYS A 5 -9.78 9.38 6.12
C LYS A 5 -10.03 9.47 4.62
N SER A 6 -11.31 9.58 4.24
CA SER A 6 -11.70 9.75 2.83
C SER A 6 -11.18 11.06 2.26
N PHE A 7 -11.26 12.16 3.04
CA PHE A 7 -10.72 13.45 2.64
C PHE A 7 -9.19 13.39 2.44
N VAL A 8 -8.45 12.86 3.41
CA VAL A 8 -6.98 12.74 3.30
C VAL A 8 -6.60 11.87 2.10
N HIS A 9 -7.24 10.71 1.91
CA HIS A 9 -6.97 9.86 0.75
C HIS A 9 -7.31 10.54 -0.58
N LYS A 10 -8.29 11.47 -0.62
CA LYS A 10 -8.65 12.21 -1.84
C LYS A 10 -7.58 13.23 -2.25
N TRP A 11 -6.82 13.78 -1.31
CA TRP A 11 -5.85 14.85 -1.57
C TRP A 11 -4.38 14.42 -1.42
N ALA A 12 -4.10 13.27 -0.81
CA ALA A 12 -2.74 12.81 -0.53
C ALA A 12 -1.88 12.63 -1.79
N TRP A 13 -2.46 12.35 -2.96
CA TRP A 13 -1.72 12.27 -4.22
C TRP A 13 -1.03 13.60 -4.62
N LEU A 14 -1.60 14.76 -4.26
CA LEU A 14 -0.97 16.06 -4.51
C LEU A 14 0.35 16.20 -3.75
N LEU A 15 0.44 15.62 -2.55
CA LEU A 15 1.67 15.63 -1.77
C LEU A 15 2.79 14.89 -2.50
N LEU A 16 2.48 13.79 -3.19
CA LEU A 16 3.48 13.06 -3.99
C LEU A 16 3.95 13.88 -5.19
N ILE A 17 3.03 14.52 -5.92
CA ILE A 17 3.37 15.35 -7.08
C ILE A 17 4.20 16.56 -6.64
N PHE A 18 3.77 17.25 -5.58
CA PHE A 18 4.51 18.35 -4.99
C PHE A 18 5.92 17.92 -4.57
N PHE A 19 6.05 16.77 -3.89
CA PHE A 19 7.34 16.24 -3.50
C PHE A 19 8.24 15.91 -4.70
N CYS A 20 7.70 15.34 -5.78
CA CYS A 20 8.48 15.05 -6.99
C CYS A 20 8.96 16.35 -7.68
N ILE A 21 8.11 17.38 -7.76
CA ILE A 21 8.47 18.67 -8.38
C ILE A 21 9.50 19.41 -7.51
N VAL A 22 9.22 19.56 -6.22
CA VAL A 22 10.11 20.26 -5.28
C VAL A 22 11.41 19.49 -5.08
N GLY A 23 11.38 18.16 -5.04
CA GLY A 23 12.57 17.34 -4.88
C GLY A 23 13.54 17.45 -6.07
N LEU A 24 13.04 17.73 -7.27
CA LEU A 24 13.87 17.98 -8.45
C LEU A 24 14.56 19.35 -8.41
N VAL A 25 13.92 20.37 -7.83
CA VAL A 25 14.46 21.73 -7.75
C VAL A 25 15.28 21.95 -6.47
N TYR A 26 14.85 21.36 -5.36
CA TYR A 26 15.43 21.48 -4.03
C TYR A 26 15.66 20.09 -3.41
N PRO A 27 16.81 19.45 -3.67
CA PRO A 27 17.08 18.10 -3.19
C PRO A 27 16.99 17.94 -1.67
N LYS A 28 17.26 19.00 -0.91
CA LYS A 28 17.15 19.03 0.57
C LYS A 28 15.73 18.65 1.06
N ALA A 29 14.69 18.95 0.27
CA ALA A 29 13.32 18.54 0.58
C ALA A 29 13.15 17.00 0.60
N GLY A 30 14.09 16.27 -0.01
CA GLY A 30 14.14 14.81 -0.02
C GLY A 30 14.17 14.17 1.36
N ILE A 31 14.68 14.86 2.39
CA ILE A 31 14.73 14.38 3.78
C ILE A 31 13.31 14.12 4.33
N ALA A 32 12.30 14.87 3.88
CA ALA A 32 10.91 14.63 4.25
C ALA A 32 10.40 13.24 3.83
N ALA A 33 11.04 12.57 2.86
CA ALA A 33 10.68 11.21 2.45
C ALA A 33 10.86 10.17 3.56
N ILE A 34 11.73 10.43 4.54
CA ILE A 34 11.95 9.53 5.68
C ILE A 34 10.65 9.32 6.44
N ILE A 35 9.87 10.40 6.65
CA ILE A 35 8.56 10.33 7.30
C ILE A 35 7.63 9.39 6.53
N CYS A 36 7.59 9.49 5.20
CA CYS A 36 6.78 8.64 4.34
C CYS A 36 7.19 7.15 4.35
N MET A 37 8.45 6.84 4.66
CA MET A 37 8.96 5.47 4.76
C MET A 37 8.74 4.86 6.15
N LEU A 38 8.94 5.65 7.21
CA LEU A 38 8.78 5.18 8.58
C LEU A 38 7.31 5.07 9.01
N ALA A 39 6.45 5.98 8.56
CA ALA A 39 5.04 6.01 8.97
C ALA A 39 4.26 4.71 8.66
N PRO A 40 4.36 4.09 7.46
CA PRO A 40 3.72 2.80 7.21
C PRO A 40 4.18 1.70 8.15
N VAL A 41 5.48 1.66 8.49
CA VAL A 41 6.09 0.62 9.35
C VAL A 41 5.64 0.80 10.80
N ALA A 42 5.72 2.03 11.32
CA ALA A 42 5.29 2.38 12.67
C ALA A 42 3.78 2.11 12.87
N VAL A 43 2.94 2.56 11.93
CA VAL A 43 1.49 2.34 12.00
C VAL A 43 1.14 0.87 11.82
N SER A 44 1.94 0.09 11.08
CA SER A 44 1.70 -1.34 10.90
C SER A 44 1.77 -2.14 12.20
N PHE A 45 2.54 -1.68 13.19
CA PHE A 45 2.63 -2.37 14.48
C PHE A 45 1.30 -2.38 15.24
N PHE A 46 0.49 -1.31 15.12
CA PHE A 46 -0.76 -1.14 15.86
C PHE A 46 -2.01 -1.38 15.01
N ARG A 47 -2.00 -0.93 13.75
CA ARG A 47 -3.18 -0.92 12.88
C ARG A 47 -2.99 -1.74 11.61
N GLY A 48 -1.94 -2.56 11.53
CA GLY A 48 -1.60 -3.32 10.33
C GLY A 48 -1.42 -2.42 9.10
N ARG A 49 -1.68 -2.92 7.90
CA ARG A 49 -1.43 -2.18 6.64
C ARG A 49 -2.44 -1.06 6.32
N MET A 50 -3.11 -0.47 7.32
CA MET A 50 -4.11 0.60 7.15
C MET A 50 -3.53 1.85 6.48
N TRP A 51 -2.27 2.18 6.73
CA TRP A 51 -1.60 3.36 6.16
C TRP A 51 -1.58 3.33 4.63
N CYS A 52 -1.21 2.18 4.05
CA CYS A 52 -1.16 1.97 2.61
C CYS A 52 -2.53 2.12 1.92
N GLY A 53 -3.62 1.82 2.65
CA GLY A 53 -4.98 1.94 2.15
C GLY A 53 -5.55 3.35 2.22
N ASN A 54 -5.19 4.13 3.25
CA ASN A 54 -5.92 5.36 3.61
C ASN A 54 -5.08 6.65 3.61
N PHE A 55 -3.76 6.57 3.80
CA PHE A 55 -2.89 7.73 4.01
C PHE A 55 -1.73 7.81 3.02
N CYS A 56 -1.38 6.71 2.35
CA CYS A 56 -0.25 6.67 1.44
C CYS A 56 -0.48 7.56 0.19
N PRO A 57 0.37 8.58 -0.04
CA PRO A 57 0.28 9.46 -1.22
C PRO A 57 0.29 8.70 -2.55
N ARG A 58 1.14 7.67 -2.65
CA ARG A 58 1.23 6.79 -3.82
C ARG A 58 0.00 5.91 -3.99
N GLY A 59 -0.56 5.40 -2.89
CA GLY A 59 -1.80 4.62 -2.93
C GLY A 59 -2.98 5.45 -3.41
N SER A 60 -3.10 6.69 -2.90
CA SER A 60 -4.07 7.68 -3.35
C SER A 60 -3.95 8.00 -4.84
N MET A 61 -2.72 8.26 -5.32
CA MET A 61 -2.47 8.52 -6.75
C MET A 61 -2.94 7.36 -7.62
N ASN A 62 -2.66 6.13 -7.21
CA ASN A 62 -3.06 4.95 -7.96
C ASN A 62 -4.58 4.75 -8.00
N ASP A 63 -5.28 4.98 -6.89
CA ASP A 63 -6.74 4.83 -6.83
C ASP A 63 -7.49 5.91 -7.61
N ILE A 64 -6.96 7.13 -7.69
CA ILE A 64 -7.65 8.25 -8.32
C ILE A 64 -7.30 8.36 -9.81
N LEU A 65 -6.01 8.23 -10.13
CA LEU A 65 -5.48 8.45 -11.47
C LEU A 65 -5.39 7.13 -12.25
N ILE A 66 -4.72 6.13 -11.67
CA ILE A 66 -4.42 4.88 -12.37
C ILE A 66 -5.65 3.98 -12.50
N SER A 67 -6.58 4.00 -11.55
CA SER A 67 -7.82 3.23 -11.63
C SER A 67 -8.65 3.51 -12.90
N LYS A 68 -8.59 4.74 -13.43
CA LYS A 68 -9.30 5.16 -14.66
C LYS A 68 -8.65 4.65 -15.95
N ILE A 69 -7.34 4.42 -15.94
CA ILE A 69 -6.55 4.03 -17.12
C ILE A 69 -6.11 2.55 -17.07
N SER A 70 -6.20 1.91 -15.90
CA SER A 70 -5.74 0.54 -15.69
C SER A 70 -6.55 -0.46 -16.52
N ARG A 71 -5.85 -1.42 -17.14
CA ARG A 71 -6.47 -2.55 -17.85
C ARG A 71 -7.17 -3.55 -16.94
N ASN A 72 -7.12 -3.34 -15.62
CA ASN A 72 -7.76 -4.14 -14.57
C ASN A 72 -7.53 -5.65 -14.75
N LYS A 73 -6.32 -6.02 -15.20
CA LYS A 73 -5.89 -7.41 -15.33
C LYS A 73 -5.44 -7.93 -13.96
N LYS A 74 -5.61 -9.23 -13.75
CA LYS A 74 -5.22 -9.90 -12.51
C LYS A 74 -3.71 -9.74 -12.26
N ILE A 75 -3.34 -9.57 -10.99
CA ILE A 75 -1.93 -9.47 -10.60
C ILE A 75 -1.31 -10.86 -10.75
N PRO A 76 -0.22 -11.02 -11.53
CA PRO A 76 0.43 -12.32 -11.73
C PRO A 76 0.85 -12.93 -10.40
N ARG A 77 0.67 -14.24 -10.26
CA ARG A 77 0.93 -14.99 -9.02
C ARG A 77 2.36 -14.80 -8.51
N ILE A 78 3.33 -14.65 -9.42
CA ILE A 78 4.74 -14.45 -9.06
C ILE A 78 4.96 -13.21 -8.19
N MET A 79 4.22 -12.12 -8.41
CA MET A 79 4.33 -10.91 -7.60
C MET A 79 3.74 -11.08 -6.19
N LYS A 80 2.81 -12.01 -6.00
CA LYS A 80 2.18 -12.30 -4.70
C LYS A 80 3.05 -13.23 -3.84
N ASN A 81 3.94 -14.01 -4.47
CA ASN A 81 4.81 -14.95 -3.77
C ASN A 81 5.76 -14.24 -2.79
N MET A 82 5.85 -14.77 -1.58
CA MET A 82 6.68 -14.20 -0.51
C MET A 82 8.16 -14.10 -0.91
N TRP A 83 8.70 -15.14 -1.55
CA TRP A 83 10.09 -15.16 -2.02
C TRP A 83 10.40 -14.03 -3.00
N PHE A 84 9.55 -13.82 -4.01
CA PHE A 84 9.74 -12.74 -4.98
C PHE A 84 9.66 -11.36 -4.29
N ARG A 85 8.72 -11.18 -3.35
CA ARG A 85 8.60 -9.95 -2.56
C ARG A 85 9.83 -9.70 -1.68
N LEU A 86 10.41 -10.75 -1.10
CA LEU A 86 11.64 -10.65 -0.30
C LEU A 86 12.86 -10.31 -1.17
N ILE A 87 13.01 -10.96 -2.32
CA ILE A 87 14.08 -10.64 -3.28
C ILE A 87 13.98 -9.16 -3.69
N PHE A 88 12.78 -8.72 -4.09
CA PHE A 88 12.55 -7.34 -4.50
C PHE A 88 12.83 -6.32 -3.36
N LEU A 89 12.44 -6.67 -2.12
CA LEU A 89 12.74 -5.87 -0.93
C LEU A 89 14.25 -5.76 -0.70
N VAL A 90 14.96 -6.89 -0.68
CA VAL A 90 16.42 -6.92 -0.44
C VAL A 90 17.17 -6.17 -1.53
N VAL A 91 16.77 -6.30 -2.80
CA VAL A 91 17.39 -5.59 -3.92
C VAL A 91 17.17 -4.08 -3.80
N LEU A 92 15.94 -3.61 -3.58
CA LEU A 92 15.66 -2.18 -3.48
C LEU A 92 16.25 -1.54 -2.22
N MET A 93 16.11 -2.20 -1.06
CA MET A 93 16.66 -1.71 0.20
C MET A 93 18.19 -1.80 0.21
N GLY A 94 18.77 -2.84 -0.38
CA GLY A 94 20.22 -2.95 -0.58
C GLY A 94 20.75 -1.82 -1.46
N ALA A 95 20.12 -1.57 -2.62
CA ALA A 95 20.51 -0.46 -3.50
C ALA A 95 20.36 0.91 -2.82
N PHE A 96 19.30 1.08 -2.00
CA PHE A 96 19.11 2.30 -1.21
C PHE A 96 20.20 2.47 -0.15
N THR A 97 20.50 1.43 0.63
CA THR A 97 21.55 1.46 1.66
C THR A 97 22.91 1.76 1.05
N VAL A 98 23.25 1.13 -0.09
CA VAL A 98 24.52 1.39 -0.78
C VAL A 98 24.62 2.84 -1.23
N GLN A 99 23.58 3.38 -1.88
CA GLN A 99 23.58 4.79 -2.31
C GLN A 99 23.62 5.77 -1.13
N PHE A 100 22.93 5.44 -0.04
CA PHE A 100 22.92 6.24 1.16
C PHE A 100 24.29 6.25 1.86
N SER A 101 25.00 5.11 1.89
CA SER A 101 26.35 5.03 2.42
C SER A 101 27.35 5.88 1.61
N PHE A 102 27.23 5.92 0.28
CA PHE A 102 28.08 6.76 -0.56
C PHE A 102 27.76 8.26 -0.44
N ALA A 103 26.51 8.61 -0.17
CA ALA A 103 26.09 10.01 0.01
C ALA A 103 26.26 10.50 1.45
N TRP A 104 26.79 9.68 2.36
CA TRP A 104 26.87 9.99 3.79
C TRP A 104 27.78 11.20 4.03
N GLY A 105 27.23 12.24 4.67
CA GLY A 105 27.95 13.48 5.00
C GLY A 105 27.46 14.72 4.26
N ASP A 106 26.78 14.58 3.11
CA ASP A 106 26.23 15.70 2.35
C ASP A 106 24.69 15.65 2.31
N MET A 107 24.03 16.65 2.92
CA MET A 107 22.57 16.69 3.01
C MET A 107 21.87 16.82 1.64
N VAL A 108 22.54 17.41 0.64
CA VAL A 108 22.00 17.55 -0.72
C VAL A 108 22.04 16.19 -1.43
N GLN A 109 23.15 15.48 -1.33
CA GLN A 109 23.30 14.16 -1.96
C GLN A 109 22.36 13.12 -1.34
N VAL A 110 22.23 13.11 -0.01
CA VAL A 110 21.25 12.27 0.69
C VAL A 110 19.84 12.54 0.17
N GLY A 111 19.45 13.81 0.06
CA GLY A 111 18.16 14.21 -0.48
C GLY A 111 17.93 13.73 -1.92
N GLN A 112 18.94 13.83 -2.79
CA GLN A 112 18.86 13.35 -4.18
C GLN A 112 18.61 11.84 -4.26
N VAL A 113 19.22 11.03 -3.39
CA VAL A 113 19.00 9.57 -3.36
C VAL A 113 17.52 9.25 -3.12
N PHE A 114 16.90 9.91 -2.14
CA PHE A 114 15.47 9.72 -1.84
C PHE A 114 14.58 10.15 -3.02
N VAL A 115 14.84 11.32 -3.61
CA VAL A 115 14.07 11.83 -4.75
C VAL A 115 14.20 10.89 -5.96
N ARG A 116 15.43 10.50 -6.32
CA ARG A 116 15.69 9.58 -7.44
C ARG A 116 14.99 8.24 -7.23
N MET A 117 15.06 7.67 -6.04
CA MET A 117 14.38 6.41 -5.74
C MET A 117 12.86 6.56 -5.82
N ILE A 118 12.29 7.65 -5.31
CA ILE A 118 10.85 7.91 -5.39
C ILE A 118 10.41 8.07 -6.84
N LEU A 119 11.17 8.78 -7.68
CA LEU A 119 10.87 8.95 -9.10
C LEU A 119 10.91 7.61 -9.86
N ILE A 120 11.99 6.84 -9.72
CA ILE A 120 12.13 5.52 -10.38
C ILE A 120 10.99 4.59 -9.95
N THR A 121 10.73 4.49 -8.65
CA THR A 121 9.68 3.60 -8.14
C THR A 121 8.27 4.09 -8.47
N THR A 122 8.07 5.40 -8.65
CA THR A 122 6.79 5.97 -9.12
C THR A 122 6.58 5.67 -10.59
N GLY A 123 7.61 5.78 -11.44
CA GLY A 123 7.57 5.34 -12.83
C GLY A 123 7.20 3.86 -12.96
N LEU A 124 7.88 3.00 -12.19
CA LEU A 124 7.56 1.56 -12.13
C LEU A 124 6.13 1.30 -11.63
N THR A 125 5.65 2.09 -10.68
CA THR A 125 4.27 2.02 -10.17
C THR A 125 3.25 2.32 -11.27
N ILE A 126 3.49 3.36 -12.08
CA ILE A 126 2.60 3.75 -13.19
C ILE A 126 2.56 2.63 -14.24
N VAL A 127 3.72 2.11 -14.66
CA VAL A 127 3.81 1.02 -15.64
C VAL A 127 3.05 -0.22 -15.16
N LEU A 128 3.34 -0.70 -13.93
CA LEU A 128 2.66 -1.87 -13.37
C LEU A 128 1.15 -1.64 -13.17
N GLY A 129 0.79 -0.43 -12.74
CA GLY A 129 -0.60 -0.05 -12.49
C GLY A 129 -1.46 -0.01 -13.75
N VAL A 130 -0.90 0.47 -14.86
CA VAL A 130 -1.58 0.52 -16.16
C VAL A 130 -1.72 -0.88 -16.78
N ILE A 131 -0.67 -1.71 -16.72
CA ILE A 131 -0.65 -3.03 -17.36
C ILE A 131 -1.50 -4.06 -16.59
N PHE A 132 -1.39 -4.07 -15.27
CA PHE A 132 -2.08 -5.05 -14.40
C PHE A 132 -3.27 -4.39 -13.69
N SER A 133 -3.15 -4.16 -12.39
CA SER A 133 -4.15 -3.49 -11.56
C SER A 133 -3.55 -2.25 -10.91
N HIS A 134 -4.37 -1.25 -10.65
CA HIS A 134 -3.97 0.00 -10.00
C HIS A 134 -3.23 -0.22 -8.64
N ARG A 135 -3.47 -1.32 -7.92
CA ARG A 135 -2.76 -1.67 -6.67
C ARG A 135 -1.63 -2.71 -6.82
N ALA A 136 -1.22 -3.08 -8.04
CA ALA A 136 -0.16 -4.06 -8.26
C ALA A 136 1.15 -3.71 -7.52
N TRP A 137 1.56 -2.43 -7.53
CA TRP A 137 2.73 -1.97 -6.78
C TRP A 137 2.62 -2.20 -5.27
N CYS A 138 1.43 -2.05 -4.67
CA CYS A 138 1.23 -2.22 -3.23
C CYS A 138 1.48 -3.66 -2.74
N VAL A 139 1.47 -4.64 -3.65
CA VAL A 139 1.82 -6.04 -3.34
C VAL A 139 3.32 -6.20 -3.14
N ILE A 140 4.13 -5.62 -4.04
CA ILE A 140 5.59 -5.78 -4.05
C ILE A 140 6.35 -4.67 -3.32
N CYS A 141 5.69 -3.54 -3.03
CA CYS A 141 6.28 -2.38 -2.38
C CYS A 141 7.08 -2.79 -1.13
N PRO A 142 8.36 -2.38 -0.99
CA PRO A 142 9.22 -2.83 0.12
C PRO A 142 8.62 -2.48 1.49
N MET A 143 8.10 -1.26 1.65
CA MET A 143 7.41 -0.82 2.87
C MET A 143 6.13 -1.62 3.14
N GLY A 144 5.41 -1.97 2.07
CA GLY A 144 4.22 -2.83 2.16
C GLY A 144 4.54 -4.27 2.56
N THR A 145 5.63 -4.83 2.02
CA THR A 145 6.12 -6.15 2.36
C THR A 145 6.62 -6.20 3.81
N MET A 146 7.40 -5.20 4.24
CA MET A 146 7.79 -5.06 5.66
C MET A 146 6.57 -4.98 6.58
N ALA A 147 5.59 -4.13 6.26
CA ALA A 147 4.35 -4.02 7.04
C ALA A 147 3.55 -5.33 7.09
N SER A 148 3.50 -6.08 5.97
CA SER A 148 2.85 -7.40 5.92
C SER A 148 3.56 -8.42 6.80
N LEU A 149 4.90 -8.44 6.78
CA LEU A 149 5.72 -9.31 7.62
C LEU A 149 5.54 -8.99 9.10
N ILE A 150 5.55 -7.71 9.48
CA ILE A 150 5.29 -7.27 10.86
C ILE A 150 3.90 -7.70 11.31
N THR A 151 2.88 -7.50 10.46
CA THR A 151 1.51 -7.91 10.78
C THR A 151 1.37 -9.44 10.91
N LYS A 152 2.11 -10.20 10.10
CA LYS A 152 2.11 -11.67 10.13
C LYS A 152 2.89 -12.24 11.33
N ALA A 153 3.98 -11.59 11.73
CA ALA A 153 4.81 -11.98 12.87
C ALA A 153 4.21 -11.54 14.22
N GLY A 154 3.44 -10.45 14.23
CA GLY A 154 2.66 -10.03 15.39
C GLY A 154 1.41 -10.89 15.60
N ASN A 155 0.87 -10.92 16.82
CA ASN A 155 -0.41 -11.60 17.08
C ASN A 155 -1.54 -10.90 16.33
N SER A 156 -2.28 -11.66 15.51
CA SER A 156 -3.46 -11.20 14.76
C SER A 156 -4.48 -10.47 15.63
N SER A 157 -4.57 -10.81 16.92
CA SER A 157 -5.48 -10.20 17.90
C SER A 157 -5.14 -8.76 18.30
N ARG A 158 -3.94 -8.24 18.00
CA ARG A 158 -3.58 -6.84 18.33
C ARG A 158 -4.12 -5.83 17.32
N VAL A 159 -4.60 -6.32 16.17
CA VAL A 159 -4.85 -5.50 14.99
C VAL A 159 -6.32 -5.61 14.62
N LYS A 160 -7.08 -4.51 14.70
CA LYS A 160 -8.50 -4.48 14.31
C LYS A 160 -8.63 -4.82 12.82
N ASN A 161 -9.16 -6.00 12.51
CA ASN A 161 -9.41 -6.48 11.15
C ASN A 161 -10.79 -6.04 10.68
N VAL A 162 -11.07 -6.27 9.40
CA VAL A 162 -12.43 -6.09 8.86
C VAL A 162 -13.29 -7.21 9.44
N ALA A 163 -14.25 -6.86 10.29
CA ALA A 163 -15.23 -7.77 10.86
C ALA A 163 -16.17 -8.29 9.76
N PHE A 164 -16.63 -9.52 9.91
CA PHE A 164 -17.46 -10.23 8.94
C PHE A 164 -18.59 -10.95 9.67
N ASP A 165 -19.82 -10.51 9.45
CA ASP A 165 -21.04 -11.17 9.93
C ASP A 165 -21.39 -12.38 9.05
N LYS A 166 -21.31 -13.58 9.65
CA LYS A 166 -21.49 -14.86 8.96
C LYS A 166 -22.95 -15.15 8.63
N GLN A 167 -23.87 -14.71 9.48
CA GLN A 167 -25.29 -15.09 9.43
C GLN A 167 -26.02 -14.31 8.34
N ARG A 168 -25.73 -13.02 8.21
CA ARG A 168 -26.37 -12.15 7.20
C ARG A 168 -25.77 -12.28 5.80
N CYS A 169 -24.64 -13.00 5.66
CA CYS A 169 -23.92 -13.09 4.40
C CYS A 169 -24.48 -14.16 3.43
N VAL A 170 -24.91 -13.69 2.25
CA VAL A 170 -25.47 -14.51 1.16
C VAL A 170 -24.44 -15.06 0.17
N SER A 171 -23.13 -14.96 0.47
CA SER A 171 -22.05 -15.51 -0.36
C SER A 171 -22.03 -15.03 -1.84
N CYS A 172 -22.47 -13.80 -2.13
CA CYS A 172 -22.52 -13.22 -3.49
C CYS A 172 -21.14 -12.96 -4.15
N ASN A 173 -20.04 -13.12 -3.40
CA ASN A 173 -18.65 -12.95 -3.86
C ASN A 173 -18.26 -11.55 -4.37
N LEU A 174 -19.10 -10.53 -4.16
CA LEU A 174 -18.80 -9.14 -4.56
C LEU A 174 -17.62 -8.55 -3.79
N CYS A 175 -17.48 -8.89 -2.51
CA CYS A 175 -16.36 -8.42 -1.67
C CYS A 175 -14.99 -8.85 -2.24
N THR A 176 -14.83 -10.12 -2.64
CA THR A 176 -13.63 -10.64 -3.29
C THR A 176 -13.36 -9.97 -4.63
N LYS A 177 -14.41 -9.79 -5.47
CA LYS A 177 -14.28 -9.11 -6.77
C LYS A 177 -13.88 -7.63 -6.64
N SER A 178 -14.37 -6.95 -5.60
CA SER A 178 -14.07 -5.54 -5.33
C SER A 178 -12.71 -5.31 -4.68
N CYS A 179 -12.06 -6.36 -4.15
CA CYS A 179 -10.81 -6.20 -3.41
C CYS A 179 -9.66 -5.85 -4.38
N PRO A 180 -9.05 -4.66 -4.27
CA PRO A 180 -8.01 -4.23 -5.21
C PRO A 180 -6.68 -4.99 -5.01
N MET A 181 -6.52 -5.64 -3.85
CA MET A 181 -5.41 -6.54 -3.54
C MET A 181 -5.67 -7.98 -4.00
N GLU A 182 -6.84 -8.25 -4.59
CA GLU A 182 -7.29 -9.58 -5.02
C GLU A 182 -7.22 -10.63 -3.90
N ILE A 183 -7.64 -10.23 -2.69
CA ILE A 183 -7.79 -11.12 -1.55
C ILE A 183 -9.16 -11.80 -1.66
N ASP A 184 -9.21 -13.10 -1.43
CA ASP A 184 -10.47 -13.83 -1.32
C ASP A 184 -11.14 -13.57 0.02
N VAL A 185 -11.86 -12.45 0.11
CA VAL A 185 -12.54 -11.98 1.32
C VAL A 185 -13.62 -12.96 1.76
N LEU A 186 -14.33 -13.60 0.81
CA LEU A 186 -15.41 -14.53 1.12
C LEU A 186 -14.91 -15.78 1.88
N ASN A 187 -13.69 -16.24 1.60
CA ASN A 187 -13.08 -17.37 2.30
C ASN A 187 -12.89 -17.12 3.81
N PHE A 188 -12.88 -15.86 4.24
CA PHE A 188 -12.79 -15.49 5.66
C PHE A 188 -14.15 -15.50 6.40
N LYS A 189 -15.26 -15.83 5.72
CA LYS A 189 -16.60 -15.95 6.33
C LYS A 189 -16.60 -16.84 7.57
N SER A 190 -15.93 -17.99 7.53
CA SER A 190 -15.87 -18.93 8.67
C SER A 190 -15.14 -18.37 9.89
N LYS A 191 -14.16 -17.48 9.68
CA LYS A 191 -13.39 -16.85 10.76
C LYS A 191 -14.10 -15.64 11.37
N GLY A 192 -14.99 -14.99 10.62
CA GLY A 192 -15.73 -13.81 11.10
C GLY A 192 -14.92 -12.52 11.06
N GLU A 193 -13.70 -12.57 10.54
CA GLU A 193 -12.85 -11.41 10.26
C GLU A 193 -11.84 -11.72 9.15
N VAL A 194 -11.44 -10.69 8.40
CA VAL A 194 -10.47 -10.79 7.31
C VAL A 194 -9.04 -10.72 7.87
N THR A 195 -8.46 -11.86 8.23
CA THR A 195 -7.11 -11.96 8.85
C THR A 195 -5.96 -12.00 7.84
N HIS A 196 -6.17 -11.56 6.60
CA HIS A 196 -5.12 -11.60 5.57
C HIS A 196 -4.08 -10.49 5.80
N SER A 197 -2.79 -10.84 5.87
CA SER A 197 -1.72 -9.87 6.20
C SER A 197 -1.54 -8.75 5.16
N ASP A 198 -1.93 -9.00 3.90
CA ASP A 198 -1.93 -7.97 2.85
C ASP A 198 -3.20 -7.11 2.81
N CYS A 199 -4.17 -7.30 3.72
CA CYS A 199 -5.36 -6.48 3.79
C CYS A 199 -5.00 -5.03 4.15
N LEU A 200 -5.27 -4.09 3.22
CA LEU A 200 -4.99 -2.66 3.42
C LEU A 200 -6.03 -1.94 4.27
N LYS A 201 -7.16 -2.60 4.59
CA LYS A 201 -8.28 -1.99 5.32
C LYS A 201 -8.76 -0.69 4.67
N CYS A 202 -8.86 -0.72 3.34
CA CYS A 202 -9.33 0.40 2.53
C CYS A 202 -10.86 0.57 2.56
N GLY A 203 -11.60 -0.50 2.91
CA GLY A 203 -13.06 -0.45 3.03
C GLY A 203 -13.84 -0.65 1.73
N GLU A 204 -13.19 -0.91 0.60
CA GLU A 204 -13.87 -1.15 -0.67
C GLU A 204 -14.88 -2.31 -0.58
N CYS A 205 -14.50 -3.39 0.11
CA CYS A 205 -15.38 -4.55 0.32
C CYS A 205 -16.60 -4.23 1.20
N VAL A 206 -16.49 -3.25 2.10
CA VAL A 206 -17.58 -2.79 2.97
C VAL A 206 -18.57 -1.97 2.14
N VAL A 207 -18.05 -0.99 1.38
CA VAL A 207 -18.87 -0.10 0.54
C VAL A 207 -19.61 -0.86 -0.56
N LYS A 208 -19.02 -1.93 -1.12
CA LYS A 208 -19.63 -2.75 -2.18
C LYS A 208 -20.55 -3.86 -1.66
N CYS A 209 -20.65 -4.06 -0.35
CA CYS A 209 -21.49 -5.12 0.21
C CYS A 209 -22.97 -4.69 0.22
N PRO A 210 -23.88 -5.41 -0.46
CA PRO A 210 -25.31 -5.02 -0.49
C PRO A 210 -26.07 -5.33 0.81
N LYS A 211 -25.44 -6.04 1.76
CA LYS A 211 -26.07 -6.48 3.02
C LYS A 211 -25.37 -5.91 4.26
N ASP A 212 -24.37 -5.03 4.07
CA ASP A 212 -23.62 -4.38 5.15
C ASP A 212 -23.14 -5.37 6.23
N VAL A 213 -22.62 -6.52 5.80
CA VAL A 213 -22.12 -7.59 6.69
C VAL A 213 -20.64 -7.43 7.05
N LEU A 214 -19.98 -6.42 6.48
CA LEU A 214 -18.55 -6.14 6.66
C LEU A 214 -18.38 -4.80 7.36
N GLU A 215 -17.46 -4.70 8.32
CA GLU A 215 -17.16 -3.46 9.06
C GLU A 215 -15.67 -3.32 9.40
N ILE A 216 -15.14 -2.10 9.53
CA ILE A 216 -13.70 -1.80 9.78
C ILE A 216 -13.45 -1.34 11.22
#